data_AF-A0A2T1E4Q6-F1
#
_entry.id   AF-A0A2T1E4Q6-F1
#
_cell.length_a   1.000
_cell.length_b   1.000
_cell.length_c   1.000
_cell.angle_alpha   90.00
_cell.angle_beta   90.00
_cell.angle_gamma   90.00
#
_symmetry.space_group_name_H-M   'P 1'
#
loop_
_entity.id
_entity.type
_entity.pdbx_description
1 polymer ?
#
loop_
_entity_poly.entity_id
_entity_poly.type
_entity_poly.pdbx_seq_one_letter_code
_entity_poly.pdbx_strand_id
1 'polypeptide(L)'
;MWAESGGCIRCEKSYEGVEFGVAKYPVDLQTAETNSKILNLIWQFDYIKEKVVKEISGDYADAGEAARKNNPALGGAGASSTIFTSVLHNLTAVTALGLKAEETANAAIADIEQGRKPILMLFNTMESTVRDFVDSHNQLPAIHNAEFPDSPMQPIRVGDDITINAGQLFTRYLEKARSIKITELYLDELTGKQVTRTHRLTDTEIGIEGVAAFNKAESAIATADWSKLPISPIDYIKQKIEDAGHSIGEITGRTHVLKYGSAEDLASGVVTYQTRERGTAQKKQVMDDFQNGRVDAVITNSTTGYSLHASRTVADQRQRVMYIVQPHLDVNQVEQSIGRSHRSGQVNPALHPPDKLDEGGQPMWGQYSGTFGLPAFKLVVGQDLPTEERAVAILMKKMSHLKANTTGNSSSSFGLADMPDFINDYGNEVAQNLMEQNPDLHEDLDFSLSGVDGFKNPQAIVGSAGVAV
;
A
#
# COMPACT_ATOMS: atom_id res chain seq x y z
N MET A 1 39.36 15.33 -14.95
CA MET A 1 39.03 16.76 -15.18
C MET A 1 37.69 17.23 -14.58
N TRP A 2 36.49 16.73 -14.95
CA TRP A 2 35.21 17.23 -14.36
C TRP A 2 34.94 16.80 -12.90
N ALA A 3 35.36 15.58 -12.52
CA ALA A 3 35.28 15.14 -11.12
C ALA A 3 36.33 15.83 -10.23
N GLU A 4 37.54 16.08 -10.76
CA GLU A 4 38.65 16.74 -10.05
C GLU A 4 38.45 18.25 -9.91
N SER A 5 37.64 18.89 -10.78
CA SER A 5 37.31 20.31 -10.70
C SER A 5 36.16 20.63 -9.74
N GLY A 6 35.75 19.67 -8.89
CA GLY A 6 34.61 19.83 -7.98
C GLY A 6 33.24 19.92 -8.68
N GLY A 7 33.15 19.59 -9.98
CA GLY A 7 31.90 19.62 -10.74
C GLY A 7 30.94 18.48 -10.39
N CYS A 8 31.44 17.42 -9.76
CA CYS A 8 30.67 16.29 -9.25
C CYS A 8 30.62 16.29 -7.72
N ILE A 9 30.43 17.43 -7.07
CA ILE A 9 30.06 17.43 -5.64
C ILE A 9 28.59 17.03 -5.57
N ARG A 10 28.34 15.80 -5.12
CA ARG A 10 27.01 15.37 -4.71
C ARG A 10 26.71 16.05 -3.37
N CYS A 11 26.08 17.22 -3.42
CA CYS A 11 25.61 17.93 -2.23
C CYS A 11 24.39 17.17 -1.67
N GLU A 12 24.61 16.14 -0.86
CA GLU A 12 23.54 15.49 -0.10
C GLU A 12 23.14 16.36 1.09
N LYS A 13 21.84 16.41 1.38
CA LYS A 13 21.30 17.20 2.47
C LYS A 13 21.56 16.50 3.80
N SER A 14 22.13 17.22 4.76
CA SER A 14 22.33 16.69 6.12
C SER A 14 21.01 16.30 6.76
N TYR A 15 21.01 15.15 7.45
CA TYR A 15 19.93 14.68 8.32
C TYR A 15 20.18 15.02 9.79
N GLU A 16 21.23 15.79 10.09
CA GLU A 16 21.51 16.26 11.45
C GLU A 16 20.34 17.09 11.97
N GLY A 17 19.82 16.72 13.16
CA GLY A 17 18.64 17.34 13.77
C GLY A 17 17.29 16.96 13.13
N VAL A 18 17.27 16.07 12.14
CA VAL A 18 16.04 15.48 11.59
C VAL A 18 15.65 14.28 12.45
N GLU A 19 14.43 14.29 12.98
CA GLU A 19 13.89 13.16 13.73
C GLU A 19 13.42 12.08 12.74
N PHE A 20 13.89 10.84 12.93
CA PHE A 20 13.44 9.70 12.15
C PHE A 20 13.25 8.49 13.05
N GLY A 21 12.05 7.91 13.06
CA GLY A 21 11.73 6.80 13.94
C GLY A 21 10.64 5.89 13.40
N VAL A 22 10.43 4.78 14.10
CA VAL A 22 9.31 3.85 13.88
C VAL A 22 8.17 4.23 14.82
N ALA A 23 6.97 4.40 14.28
CA ALA A 23 5.75 4.52 15.06
C ALA A 23 5.01 3.17 15.01
N LYS A 24 5.12 2.40 16.09
CA LYS A 24 4.38 1.14 16.24
C LYS A 24 3.00 1.45 16.81
N TYR A 25 1.95 1.03 16.11
CA TYR A 25 0.57 1.23 16.54
C TYR A 25 -0.13 -0.08 16.83
N PRO A 26 -0.87 -0.18 17.95
CA PRO A 26 -1.64 -1.38 18.24
C PRO A 26 -2.63 -1.64 17.09
N VAL A 27 -2.80 -2.92 16.76
CA VAL A 27 -3.77 -3.38 15.75
C VAL A 27 -4.60 -4.51 16.31
N ASP A 28 -5.77 -4.75 15.70
CA ASP A 28 -6.61 -5.88 16.07
C ASP A 28 -6.02 -7.19 15.49
N LEU A 29 -5.31 -7.95 16.35
CA LEU A 29 -4.63 -9.18 15.96
C LEU A 29 -5.60 -10.28 15.51
N GLN A 30 -6.83 -10.30 16.04
CA GLN A 30 -7.85 -11.26 15.61
C GLN A 30 -8.29 -10.99 14.17
N THR A 31 -8.47 -9.73 13.80
CA THR A 31 -8.76 -9.29 12.42
C THR A 31 -7.57 -9.60 11.51
N ALA A 32 -6.34 -9.34 11.96
CA ALA A 32 -5.13 -9.67 11.21
C ALA A 32 -4.98 -11.18 10.94
N GLU A 33 -5.24 -12.02 11.95
CA GLU A 33 -5.24 -13.48 11.82
C GLU A 33 -6.33 -13.96 10.87
N THR A 34 -7.55 -13.40 10.98
CA THR A 34 -8.67 -13.71 10.08
C THR A 34 -8.33 -13.37 8.63
N ASN A 35 -7.77 -12.18 8.39
CA ASN A 35 -7.28 -11.77 7.07
C ASN A 35 -6.23 -12.75 6.54
N SER A 36 -5.28 -13.16 7.38
CA SER A 36 -4.21 -14.10 7.00
C SER A 36 -4.76 -15.47 6.62
N LYS A 37 -5.75 -15.98 7.35
CA LYS A 37 -6.44 -17.23 7.03
C LYS A 37 -7.15 -17.15 5.68
N ILE A 38 -7.85 -16.05 5.41
CA ILE A 38 -8.52 -15.84 4.11
C ILE A 38 -7.49 -15.74 2.98
N LEU A 39 -6.39 -15.00 3.18
CA LEU A 39 -5.30 -14.92 2.20
C LEU A 39 -4.73 -16.30 1.87
N ASN A 40 -4.53 -17.15 2.88
CA ASN A 40 -4.08 -18.53 2.67
C ASN A 40 -5.11 -19.33 1.85
N LEU A 41 -6.42 -19.21 2.12
CA LEU A 41 -7.45 -19.87 1.30
C LEU A 41 -7.43 -19.41 -0.16
N ILE A 42 -7.24 -18.11 -0.42
CA ILE A 42 -7.11 -17.60 -1.79
C ILE A 42 -5.83 -18.15 -2.44
N TRP A 43 -4.73 -18.27 -1.70
CA TRP A 43 -3.49 -18.89 -2.19
C TRP A 43 -3.66 -20.38 -2.51
N GLN A 44 -4.32 -21.14 -1.64
CA GLN A 44 -4.62 -22.55 -1.90
C GLN A 44 -5.39 -22.72 -3.21
N PHE A 45 -6.41 -21.88 -3.42
CA PHE A 45 -7.15 -21.85 -4.68
C PHE A 45 -6.25 -21.52 -5.88
N ASP A 46 -5.43 -20.48 -5.78
CA ASP A 46 -4.53 -20.07 -6.86
C ASP A 46 -3.50 -21.15 -7.20
N TYR A 47 -2.95 -21.82 -6.18
CA TYR A 47 -2.00 -22.92 -6.33
C TYR A 47 -2.61 -24.12 -7.08
N ILE A 48 -3.86 -24.49 -6.76
CA ILE A 48 -4.59 -25.53 -7.50
C ILE A 48 -4.77 -25.11 -8.96
N LYS A 49 -5.18 -23.85 -9.18
CA LYS A 49 -5.40 -23.28 -10.50
C LYS A 49 -4.12 -23.21 -11.34
N GLU A 50 -2.93 -23.03 -10.76
CA GLU A 50 -1.67 -22.98 -11.53
C GLU A 50 -1.46 -24.22 -12.42
N LYS A 51 -1.89 -25.41 -11.96
CA LYS A 51 -1.83 -26.64 -12.77
C LYS A 51 -2.69 -26.51 -14.02
N VAL A 52 -3.93 -26.05 -13.85
CA VAL A 52 -4.90 -25.81 -14.93
C VAL A 52 -4.38 -24.77 -15.92
N VAL A 53 -3.79 -23.67 -15.43
CA VAL A 53 -3.24 -22.61 -16.31
C VAL A 53 -2.08 -23.13 -17.17
N LYS A 54 -1.24 -24.01 -16.65
CA LYS A 54 -0.14 -24.62 -17.42
C LYS A 54 -0.68 -25.46 -18.58
N GLU A 55 -1.73 -26.25 -18.34
CA GLU A 55 -2.39 -27.05 -19.38
C GLU A 55 -3.02 -26.15 -20.45
N ILE A 56 -3.86 -25.19 -20.05
CA ILE A 56 -4.48 -24.22 -20.97
C ILE A 56 -3.43 -23.45 -21.77
N SER A 57 -2.35 -23.00 -21.13
CA SER A 57 -1.27 -22.29 -21.83
C SER A 57 -0.55 -23.17 -22.84
N GLY A 58 -0.40 -24.48 -22.56
CA GLY A 58 0.15 -25.45 -23.51
C GLY A 58 -0.73 -25.56 -24.75
N ASP A 59 -2.04 -25.76 -24.55
CA ASP A 59 -3.01 -25.89 -25.65
C ASP A 59 -3.02 -24.64 -26.56
N TYR A 60 -2.98 -23.44 -25.96
CA TYR A 60 -2.91 -22.18 -26.72
C TYR A 60 -1.59 -22.00 -27.46
N ALA A 61 -0.46 -22.43 -26.87
CA ALA A 61 0.84 -22.37 -27.52
C ALA A 61 0.90 -23.31 -28.74
N ASP A 62 0.41 -24.54 -28.60
CA ASP A 62 0.36 -25.54 -29.67
C ASP A 62 -0.55 -25.10 -30.81
N ALA A 63 -1.75 -24.61 -30.48
CA ALA A 63 -2.67 -24.03 -31.46
C ALA A 63 -2.03 -22.84 -32.21
N GLY A 64 -1.27 -22.01 -31.49
CA GLY A 64 -0.58 -20.88 -32.10
C GLY A 64 0.65 -21.21 -32.93
N GLU A 65 1.37 -22.29 -32.61
CA GLU A 65 2.41 -22.81 -33.49
C GLU A 65 1.80 -23.38 -34.78
N ALA A 66 0.73 -24.17 -34.66
CA ALA A 66 0.02 -24.73 -35.81
C ALA A 66 -0.52 -23.63 -36.75
N ALA A 67 -1.10 -22.56 -36.19
CA ALA A 67 -1.59 -21.43 -36.99
C ALA A 67 -0.45 -20.67 -37.70
N ARG A 68 0.69 -20.45 -37.04
CA ARG A 68 1.86 -19.77 -37.63
C ARG A 68 2.54 -20.56 -38.75
N LYS A 69 2.45 -21.90 -38.74
CA LYS A 69 2.90 -22.73 -39.88
C LYS A 69 2.16 -22.38 -41.18
N ASN A 70 0.88 -22.00 -41.07
CA ASN A 70 0.05 -21.63 -42.22
C ASN A 70 0.09 -20.12 -42.54
N ASN A 71 0.35 -19.27 -41.54
CA ASN A 71 0.51 -17.83 -41.73
C ASN A 71 1.60 -17.24 -40.80
N PRO A 72 2.83 -17.04 -41.30
CA PRO A 72 3.95 -16.54 -40.50
C PRO A 72 3.78 -15.10 -39.98
N ALA A 73 2.79 -14.34 -40.47
CA ALA A 73 2.52 -12.96 -40.04
C ALA A 73 1.73 -12.87 -38.72
N LEU A 74 1.25 -14.00 -38.18
CA LEU A 74 0.54 -14.05 -36.90
C LEU A 74 1.49 -13.92 -35.69
N GLY A 75 0.99 -13.34 -34.60
CA GLY A 75 1.70 -13.27 -33.32
C GLY A 75 1.75 -14.63 -32.59
N GLY A 76 2.50 -14.70 -31.49
CA GLY A 76 2.46 -15.87 -30.59
C GLY A 76 1.22 -15.87 -29.69
N ALA A 77 0.50 -16.99 -29.61
CA ALA A 77 -0.57 -17.18 -28.62
C ALA A 77 -0.04 -17.79 -27.33
N GLY A 78 -0.76 -17.53 -26.24
CA GLY A 78 -0.49 -18.12 -24.94
C GLY A 78 -1.51 -17.70 -23.90
N ALA A 79 -1.53 -18.39 -22.77
CA ALA A 79 -2.30 -18.00 -21.62
C ALA A 79 -1.35 -17.65 -20.46
N SER A 80 -1.67 -16.60 -19.72
CA SER A 80 -0.90 -16.20 -18.55
C SER A 80 -1.85 -15.84 -17.42
N SER A 81 -1.52 -16.27 -16.21
CA SER A 81 -2.15 -15.71 -15.02
C SER A 81 -1.43 -14.43 -14.61
N THR A 82 -2.15 -13.49 -14.02
CA THR A 82 -1.49 -12.41 -13.27
C THR A 82 -0.71 -13.06 -12.12
N ILE A 83 0.55 -12.66 -11.89
CA ILE A 83 1.41 -13.26 -10.85
C ILE A 83 0.76 -13.05 -9.49
N PHE A 84 0.35 -14.14 -8.85
CA PHE A 84 -0.37 -14.15 -7.58
C PHE A 84 0.37 -13.44 -6.44
N THR A 85 1.70 -13.56 -6.41
CA THR A 85 2.56 -12.86 -5.44
C THR A 85 2.29 -11.35 -5.43
N SER A 86 2.12 -10.73 -6.61
CA SER A 86 1.81 -9.28 -6.71
C SER A 86 0.43 -8.91 -6.17
N VAL A 87 -0.54 -9.82 -6.30
CA VAL A 87 -1.91 -9.66 -5.80
C VAL A 87 -1.94 -9.79 -4.28
N LEU A 88 -1.28 -10.81 -3.73
CA LEU A 88 -1.15 -11.01 -2.29
C LEU A 88 -0.44 -9.84 -1.62
N HIS A 89 0.73 -9.44 -2.12
CA HIS A 89 1.47 -8.32 -1.55
C HIS A 89 0.63 -7.05 -1.47
N ASN A 90 -0.15 -6.78 -2.51
CA ASN A 90 -1.03 -5.61 -2.52
C ASN A 90 -2.15 -5.76 -1.48
N LEU A 91 -2.81 -6.91 -1.41
CA LEU A 91 -3.88 -7.14 -0.44
C LEU A 91 -3.37 -7.13 1.01
N THR A 92 -2.19 -7.71 1.28
CA THR A 92 -1.50 -7.62 2.58
C THR A 92 -1.17 -6.17 2.93
N ALA A 93 -0.60 -5.39 1.99
CA ALA A 93 -0.29 -3.99 2.23
C ALA A 93 -1.53 -3.11 2.44
N VAL A 94 -2.66 -3.46 1.80
CA VAL A 94 -3.95 -2.79 1.94
C VAL A 94 -4.58 -3.09 3.29
N THR A 95 -4.63 -4.36 3.69
CA THR A 95 -5.22 -4.80 4.96
C THR A 95 -4.41 -4.29 6.13
N ALA A 96 -3.07 -4.31 6.05
CA ALA A 96 -2.21 -3.70 7.05
C ALA A 96 -2.41 -2.19 7.16
N LEU A 97 -2.61 -1.48 6.04
CA LEU A 97 -2.96 -0.05 6.08
C LEU A 97 -4.32 0.18 6.77
N GLY A 98 -5.32 -0.66 6.49
CA GLY A 98 -6.63 -0.58 7.16
C GLY A 98 -6.55 -0.81 8.67
N LEU A 99 -5.79 -1.81 9.11
CA LEU A 99 -5.58 -2.13 10.54
C LEU A 99 -4.97 -0.98 11.35
N LYS A 100 -4.19 -0.09 10.69
CA LYS A 100 -3.49 1.03 11.34
C LYS A 100 -4.18 2.37 11.15
N ALA A 101 -5.25 2.42 10.37
CA ALA A 101 -5.86 3.67 9.92
C ALA A 101 -6.34 4.53 11.09
N GLU A 102 -7.01 3.89 12.06
CA GLU A 102 -7.49 4.47 13.31
C GLU A 102 -6.39 5.21 14.07
N GLU A 103 -5.32 4.50 14.43
CA GLU A 103 -4.25 5.03 15.27
C GLU A 103 -3.36 6.02 14.51
N THR A 104 -3.24 5.84 13.19
CA THR A 104 -2.56 6.83 12.34
C THR A 104 -3.31 8.16 12.35
N ALA A 105 -4.64 8.14 12.26
CA ALA A 105 -5.45 9.35 12.35
C ALA A 105 -5.36 9.98 13.74
N ASN A 106 -5.45 9.19 14.83
CA ASN A 106 -5.28 9.67 16.20
C ASN A 106 -3.93 10.39 16.39
N ALA A 107 -2.84 9.79 15.90
CA ALA A 107 -1.52 10.38 16.01
C ALA A 107 -1.37 11.67 15.17
N ALA A 108 -1.98 11.71 13.98
CA ALA A 108 -2.01 12.92 13.17
C ALA A 108 -2.81 14.04 13.85
N ILE A 109 -3.95 13.74 14.47
CA ILE A 109 -4.75 14.70 15.26
C ILE A 109 -3.91 15.26 16.41
N ALA A 110 -3.27 14.39 17.20
CA ALA A 110 -2.40 14.82 18.30
C ALA A 110 -1.25 15.74 17.83
N ASP A 111 -0.69 15.50 16.63
CA ASP A 111 0.30 16.39 16.05
C ASP A 111 -0.27 17.75 15.62
N ILE A 112 -1.49 17.80 15.08
CA ILE A 112 -2.18 19.06 14.77
C ILE A 112 -2.40 19.87 16.05
N GLU A 113 -2.88 19.23 17.10
CA GLU A 113 -3.13 19.83 18.42
C GLU A 113 -1.85 20.35 19.09
N GLN A 114 -0.71 19.70 18.83
CA GLN A 114 0.63 20.16 19.25
C GLN A 114 1.20 21.28 18.35
N GLY A 115 0.41 21.80 17.43
CA GLY A 115 0.83 22.86 16.51
C GLY A 115 1.86 22.37 15.49
N ARG A 116 1.79 21.11 15.08
CA ARG A 116 2.58 20.54 13.97
C ARG A 116 1.70 20.33 12.73
N LYS A 117 2.32 19.97 11.62
CA LYS A 117 1.68 19.84 10.30
C LYS A 117 1.88 18.44 9.73
N PRO A 118 0.93 17.51 9.93
CA PRO A 118 1.05 16.15 9.45
C PRO A 118 1.03 16.03 7.93
N ILE A 119 1.85 15.12 7.40
CA ILE A 119 1.86 14.67 6.01
C ILE A 119 1.75 13.14 6.04
N LEU A 120 0.64 12.60 5.56
CA LEU A 120 0.37 11.17 5.52
C LEU A 120 0.71 10.64 4.12
N MET A 121 1.78 9.86 4.04
CA MET A 121 2.32 9.30 2.80
C MET A 121 1.94 7.82 2.66
N LEU A 122 1.40 7.48 1.48
CA LEU A 122 1.03 6.12 1.09
C LEU A 122 1.34 5.88 -0.39
N PHE A 123 1.41 4.63 -0.83
CA PHE A 123 1.70 4.34 -2.25
C PHE A 123 0.46 3.90 -3.02
N ASN A 124 -0.42 3.11 -2.40
CA ASN A 124 -1.63 2.59 -3.03
C ASN A 124 -2.88 3.29 -2.53
N THR A 125 -3.67 3.83 -3.46
CA THR A 125 -4.89 4.59 -3.16
C THR A 125 -6.15 3.72 -3.06
N MET A 126 -6.06 2.46 -3.48
CA MET A 126 -7.15 1.47 -3.49
C MET A 126 -8.41 1.84 -4.30
N GLU A 127 -8.40 2.96 -5.03
CA GLU A 127 -9.54 3.48 -5.82
C GLU A 127 -10.17 2.42 -6.72
N SER A 128 -9.33 1.56 -7.30
CA SER A 128 -9.79 0.52 -8.23
C SER A 128 -10.81 -0.43 -7.59
N THR A 129 -10.76 -0.69 -6.29
CA THR A 129 -11.76 -1.57 -5.66
C THR A 129 -13.13 -0.90 -5.61
N VAL A 130 -13.18 0.36 -5.19
CA VAL A 130 -14.43 1.13 -5.13
C VAL A 130 -15.01 1.32 -6.53
N ARG A 131 -14.17 1.70 -7.49
CA ARG A 131 -14.58 1.83 -8.89
C ARG A 131 -15.11 0.51 -9.45
N ASP A 132 -14.36 -0.58 -9.31
CA ASP A 132 -14.75 -1.88 -9.86
C ASP A 132 -16.09 -2.36 -9.24
N PHE A 133 -16.33 -2.09 -7.94
CA PHE A 133 -17.62 -2.38 -7.30
C PHE A 133 -18.77 -1.57 -7.94
N VAL A 134 -18.62 -0.25 -8.04
CA VAL A 134 -19.64 0.63 -8.63
C VAL A 134 -19.90 0.28 -10.10
N ASP A 135 -18.84 0.06 -10.89
CA ASP A 135 -18.94 -0.29 -12.30
C ASP A 135 -19.59 -1.65 -12.50
N SER A 136 -19.27 -2.65 -11.67
CA SER A 136 -19.86 -3.98 -11.75
C SER A 136 -21.35 -3.95 -11.36
N HIS A 137 -21.69 -3.26 -10.29
CA HIS A 137 -23.09 -3.06 -9.90
C HIS A 137 -23.87 -2.37 -11.01
N ASN A 138 -23.32 -1.31 -11.62
CA ASN A 138 -24.01 -0.52 -12.64
C ASN A 138 -24.21 -1.24 -13.98
N GLN A 139 -23.58 -2.40 -14.20
CA GLN A 139 -23.84 -3.25 -15.36
C GLN A 139 -25.06 -4.16 -15.19
N LEU A 140 -25.46 -4.45 -13.94
CA LEU A 140 -26.53 -5.39 -13.62
C LEU A 140 -27.96 -4.84 -13.84
N PRO A 141 -28.29 -3.55 -13.63
CA PRO A 141 -29.65 -3.03 -13.74
C PRO A 141 -30.35 -3.37 -15.05
N ALA A 142 -29.66 -3.33 -16.19
CA ALA A 142 -30.28 -3.61 -17.47
C ALA A 142 -30.79 -5.07 -17.57
N ILE A 143 -29.99 -6.03 -17.11
CA ILE A 143 -30.32 -7.45 -17.13
C ILE A 143 -31.35 -7.75 -16.04
N HIS A 144 -31.08 -7.29 -14.81
CA HIS A 144 -31.94 -7.48 -13.65
C HIS A 144 -33.35 -6.93 -13.90
N ASN A 145 -33.48 -5.71 -14.42
CA ASN A 145 -34.80 -5.08 -14.60
C ASN A 145 -35.59 -5.68 -15.77
N ALA A 146 -34.92 -6.37 -16.70
CA ALA A 146 -35.60 -7.17 -17.72
C ALA A 146 -36.20 -8.46 -17.14
N GLU A 147 -35.53 -9.08 -16.16
CA GLU A 147 -35.97 -10.31 -15.51
C GLU A 147 -36.95 -10.05 -14.35
N PHE A 148 -36.76 -8.96 -13.61
CA PHE A 148 -37.51 -8.59 -12.41
C PHE A 148 -38.09 -7.17 -12.52
N PRO A 149 -39.11 -6.94 -13.36
CA PRO A 149 -39.67 -5.60 -13.60
C PRO A 149 -40.35 -4.99 -12.36
N ASP A 150 -40.89 -5.81 -11.45
CA ASP A 150 -41.60 -5.37 -10.24
C ASP A 150 -40.65 -5.04 -9.08
N SER A 151 -39.33 -5.23 -9.24
CA SER A 151 -38.32 -4.94 -8.21
C SER A 151 -37.07 -4.33 -8.87
N PRO A 152 -37.16 -3.11 -9.40
CA PRO A 152 -36.10 -2.55 -10.21
C PRO A 152 -34.85 -2.24 -9.39
N MET A 153 -33.72 -2.79 -9.84
CA MET A 153 -32.39 -2.45 -9.37
C MET A 153 -31.98 -1.08 -9.91
N GLN A 154 -31.53 -0.19 -9.02
CA GLN A 154 -31.04 1.13 -9.39
C GLN A 154 -29.52 1.13 -9.56
N PRO A 155 -28.97 1.87 -10.53
CA PRO A 155 -27.54 2.12 -10.60
C PRO A 155 -27.10 3.03 -9.44
N ILE A 156 -25.91 2.78 -8.90
CA ILE A 156 -25.24 3.61 -7.91
C ILE A 156 -24.81 4.93 -8.56
N ARG A 157 -25.20 6.04 -7.91
CA ARG A 157 -24.86 7.42 -8.27
C ARG A 157 -24.13 8.11 -7.12
N VAL A 158 -23.46 9.21 -7.43
CA VAL A 158 -22.82 10.07 -6.43
C VAL A 158 -23.86 10.58 -5.44
N GLY A 159 -23.60 10.39 -4.15
CA GLY A 159 -24.50 10.72 -3.05
C GLY A 159 -25.36 9.56 -2.57
N ASP A 160 -25.35 8.41 -3.25
CA ASP A 160 -26.08 7.23 -2.80
C ASP A 160 -25.33 6.51 -1.66
N ASP A 161 -26.09 6.02 -0.69
CA ASP A 161 -25.58 5.09 0.31
C ASP A 161 -25.48 3.68 -0.30
N ILE A 162 -24.33 3.06 -0.11
CA ILE A 162 -24.01 1.72 -0.61
C ILE A 162 -23.53 0.83 0.53
N THR A 163 -23.86 -0.45 0.46
CA THR A 163 -23.34 -1.45 1.40
C THR A 163 -22.11 -2.11 0.80
N ILE A 164 -20.94 -1.77 1.33
CA ILE A 164 -19.64 -2.29 0.89
C ILE A 164 -18.67 -2.34 2.09
N ASN A 165 -18.03 -3.48 2.30
CA ASN A 165 -17.08 -3.69 3.40
C ASN A 165 -15.73 -4.23 2.88
N ALA A 166 -14.74 -4.36 3.75
CA ALA A 166 -13.42 -4.83 3.35
C ALA A 166 -13.41 -6.23 2.72
N GLY A 167 -14.42 -7.07 2.97
CA GLY A 167 -14.59 -8.35 2.27
C GLY A 167 -14.64 -8.19 0.75
N GLN A 168 -15.16 -7.08 0.24
CA GLN A 168 -15.18 -6.78 -1.19
C GLN A 168 -13.78 -6.69 -1.80
N LEU A 169 -12.75 -6.31 -1.01
CA LEU A 169 -11.36 -6.37 -1.44
C LEU A 169 -10.96 -7.82 -1.73
N PHE A 170 -11.20 -8.71 -0.77
CA PHE A 170 -10.87 -10.13 -0.88
C PHE A 170 -11.66 -10.82 -2.00
N THR A 171 -12.97 -10.57 -2.10
CA THR A 171 -13.82 -11.08 -3.20
C THR A 171 -13.26 -10.67 -4.56
N ARG A 172 -12.91 -9.40 -4.72
CA ARG A 172 -12.31 -8.90 -5.96
C ARG A 172 -11.00 -9.62 -6.29
N TYR A 173 -10.16 -9.90 -5.31
CA TYR A 173 -8.90 -10.60 -5.54
C TYR A 173 -9.10 -12.10 -5.80
N LEU A 174 -10.05 -12.75 -5.13
CA LEU A 174 -10.45 -14.13 -5.40
C LEU A 174 -10.99 -14.28 -6.82
N GLU A 175 -11.84 -13.36 -7.28
CA GLU A 175 -12.33 -13.32 -8.66
C GLU A 175 -11.23 -13.06 -9.70
N LYS A 176 -10.25 -12.21 -9.35
CA LYS A 176 -9.05 -12.04 -10.18
C LYS A 176 -8.19 -13.29 -10.21
N ALA A 177 -8.03 -13.99 -9.09
CA ALA A 177 -7.30 -15.25 -9.04
C ALA A 177 -7.95 -16.28 -9.97
N ARG A 178 -9.28 -16.29 -10.07
CA ARG A 178 -10.03 -17.19 -10.97
C ARG A 178 -9.91 -16.83 -12.46
N SER A 179 -9.39 -15.66 -12.78
CA SER A 179 -9.30 -15.17 -14.16
C SER A 179 -7.87 -15.22 -14.71
N ILE A 180 -7.74 -15.56 -15.99
CA ILE A 180 -6.48 -15.57 -16.74
C ILE A 180 -6.50 -14.56 -17.88
N LYS A 181 -5.33 -14.17 -18.37
CA LYS A 181 -5.17 -13.40 -19.60
C LYS A 181 -4.82 -14.34 -20.74
N ILE A 182 -5.61 -14.31 -21.80
CA ILE A 182 -5.37 -15.04 -23.04
C ILE A 182 -4.83 -14.04 -24.06
N THR A 183 -3.67 -14.34 -24.62
CA THR A 183 -3.05 -13.61 -25.72
C THR A 183 -3.48 -14.27 -27.03
N GLU A 184 -4.19 -13.51 -27.85
CA GLU A 184 -4.73 -13.96 -29.12
C GLU A 184 -3.66 -13.97 -30.22
N LEU A 185 -3.91 -14.75 -31.27
CA LEU A 185 -3.03 -14.88 -32.42
C LEU A 185 -2.96 -13.62 -33.29
N TYR A 186 -4.05 -12.86 -33.29
CA TYR A 186 -4.23 -11.71 -34.16
C TYR A 186 -3.69 -10.45 -33.50
N LEU A 187 -3.07 -9.61 -34.33
CA LEU A 187 -2.66 -8.27 -33.95
C LEU A 187 -3.85 -7.33 -34.13
N ASP A 188 -4.00 -6.40 -33.18
CA ASP A 188 -4.92 -5.29 -33.30
C ASP A 188 -4.53 -4.43 -34.51
N GLU A 189 -5.46 -4.25 -35.44
CA GLU A 189 -5.19 -3.61 -36.75
C GLU A 189 -4.76 -2.15 -36.62
N LEU A 190 -5.16 -1.46 -35.55
CA LEU A 190 -4.88 -0.04 -35.33
C LEU A 190 -3.54 0.19 -34.61
N THR A 191 -3.18 -0.72 -33.71
CA THR A 191 -2.01 -0.56 -32.83
C THR A 191 -0.85 -1.49 -33.18
N GLY A 192 -1.09 -2.53 -33.99
CA GLY A 192 -0.12 -3.57 -34.33
C GLY A 192 0.30 -4.43 -33.13
N LYS A 193 -0.40 -4.34 -31.99
CA LYS A 193 -0.10 -5.08 -30.76
C LYS A 193 -0.94 -6.34 -30.68
N GLN A 194 -0.44 -7.35 -29.95
CA GLN A 194 -1.23 -8.54 -29.66
C GLN A 194 -2.49 -8.19 -28.87
N VAL A 195 -3.61 -8.71 -29.34
CA VAL A 195 -4.87 -8.62 -28.61
C VAL A 195 -4.78 -9.53 -27.40
N THR A 196 -5.19 -9.02 -26.24
CA THR A 196 -5.31 -9.82 -25.01
C THR A 196 -6.73 -9.70 -24.49
N ARG A 197 -7.29 -10.81 -24.01
CA ARG A 197 -8.59 -10.82 -23.33
C ARG A 197 -8.48 -11.47 -21.96
N THR A 198 -9.36 -11.07 -21.05
CA THR A 198 -9.52 -11.73 -19.76
C THR A 198 -10.54 -12.85 -19.89
N HIS A 199 -10.19 -14.04 -19.40
CA HIS A 199 -11.06 -15.21 -19.35
C HIS A 199 -11.23 -15.65 -17.91
N ARG A 200 -12.47 -15.67 -17.42
CA ARG A 200 -12.79 -16.21 -16.10
C ARG A 200 -13.01 -17.72 -16.24
N LEU A 201 -12.21 -18.52 -15.53
CA LEU A 201 -12.29 -19.97 -15.61
C LEU A 201 -13.66 -20.47 -15.11
N THR A 202 -14.29 -21.31 -15.93
CA THR A 202 -15.52 -22.03 -15.61
C THR A 202 -15.28 -23.11 -14.56
N ASP A 203 -16.37 -23.59 -13.93
CA ASP A 203 -16.29 -24.71 -12.98
C ASP A 203 -15.69 -25.97 -13.62
N THR A 204 -15.99 -26.21 -14.89
CA THR A 204 -15.45 -27.33 -15.66
C THR A 204 -13.94 -27.18 -15.89
N GLU A 205 -13.49 -25.99 -16.26
CA GLU A 205 -12.06 -25.74 -16.52
C GLU A 205 -11.22 -25.86 -15.26
N ILE A 206 -11.71 -25.38 -14.11
CA ILE A 206 -10.94 -25.39 -12.86
C ILE A 206 -11.07 -26.70 -12.06
N GLY A 207 -12.05 -27.54 -12.42
CA GLY A 207 -12.28 -28.84 -11.83
C GLY A 207 -12.89 -28.80 -10.42
N ILE A 208 -13.30 -29.97 -9.94
CA ILE A 208 -14.02 -30.14 -8.66
C ILE A 208 -13.20 -29.60 -7.47
N GLU A 209 -11.88 -29.87 -7.46
CA GLU A 209 -10.98 -29.41 -6.40
C GLU A 209 -10.88 -27.87 -6.37
N GLY A 210 -10.71 -27.25 -7.55
CA GLY A 210 -10.65 -25.80 -7.67
C GLY A 210 -11.96 -25.11 -7.31
N VAL A 211 -13.10 -25.66 -7.70
CA VAL A 211 -14.43 -25.16 -7.30
C VAL A 211 -14.60 -25.25 -5.77
N ALA A 212 -14.22 -26.37 -5.16
CA ALA A 212 -14.30 -26.53 -3.71
C ALA A 212 -13.41 -25.52 -2.97
N ALA A 213 -12.18 -25.29 -3.44
CA ALA A 213 -11.27 -24.30 -2.87
C ALA A 213 -11.79 -22.86 -3.04
N PHE A 214 -12.33 -22.53 -4.21
CA PHE A 214 -12.94 -21.22 -4.47
C PHE A 214 -14.12 -20.95 -3.52
N ASN A 215 -15.06 -21.88 -3.43
CA ASN A 215 -16.26 -21.74 -2.58
C ASN A 215 -15.90 -21.68 -1.09
N LYS A 216 -14.84 -22.40 -0.68
CA LYS A 216 -14.31 -22.31 0.70
C LYS A 216 -13.78 -20.91 1.00
N ALA A 217 -13.00 -20.32 0.09
CA ALA A 217 -12.50 -18.96 0.22
C ALA A 217 -13.65 -17.93 0.22
N GLU A 218 -14.59 -18.07 -0.70
CA GLU A 218 -15.78 -17.21 -0.80
C GLU A 218 -16.62 -17.24 0.48
N SER A 219 -16.91 -18.44 1.01
CA SER A 219 -17.64 -18.61 2.25
C SER A 219 -16.89 -17.97 3.43
N ALA A 220 -15.57 -18.14 3.52
CA ALA A 220 -14.78 -17.54 4.59
C ALA A 220 -14.83 -16.01 4.54
N ILE A 221 -14.76 -15.42 3.33
CA ILE A 221 -14.91 -13.97 3.12
C ILE A 221 -16.29 -13.49 3.55
N ALA A 222 -17.34 -14.20 3.16
CA ALA A 222 -18.73 -13.83 3.44
C ALA A 222 -19.08 -13.85 4.94
N THR A 223 -18.46 -14.76 5.72
CA THR A 223 -18.74 -14.93 7.15
C THR A 223 -17.80 -14.16 8.07
N ALA A 224 -16.73 -13.57 7.54
CA ALA A 224 -15.76 -12.84 8.34
C ALA A 224 -16.32 -11.53 8.91
N ASP A 225 -15.80 -11.12 10.06
CA ASP A 225 -16.10 -9.82 10.66
C ASP A 225 -15.23 -8.74 10.02
N TRP A 226 -15.87 -7.80 9.32
CA TRP A 226 -15.22 -6.69 8.64
C TRP A 226 -15.34 -5.36 9.40
N SER A 227 -15.97 -5.35 10.59
CA SER A 227 -16.33 -4.14 11.33
C SER A 227 -15.14 -3.30 11.81
N LYS A 228 -13.93 -3.88 11.84
CA LYS A 228 -12.70 -3.21 12.27
C LYS A 228 -11.75 -2.89 11.12
N LEU A 229 -12.16 -3.16 9.88
CA LEU A 229 -11.31 -2.97 8.70
C LEU A 229 -11.98 -2.04 7.69
N PRO A 230 -11.55 -0.77 7.60
CA PRO A 230 -12.10 0.15 6.61
C PRO A 230 -11.73 -0.29 5.20
N ILE A 231 -12.72 -0.40 4.32
CA ILE A 231 -12.50 -0.72 2.90
C ILE A 231 -11.70 0.38 2.19
N SER A 232 -11.89 1.64 2.59
CA SER A 232 -11.09 2.78 2.15
C SER A 232 -10.41 3.41 3.36
N PRO A 233 -9.18 2.97 3.72
CA PRO A 233 -8.44 3.51 4.85
C PRO A 233 -8.14 5.01 4.73
N ILE A 234 -7.94 5.49 3.50
CA ILE A 234 -7.65 6.92 3.25
C ILE A 234 -8.85 7.78 3.62
N ASP A 235 -10.05 7.37 3.19
CA ASP A 235 -11.26 8.10 3.50
C ASP A 235 -11.58 8.02 5.00
N TYR A 236 -11.30 6.87 5.63
CA TYR A 236 -11.49 6.69 7.07
C TYR A 236 -10.59 7.64 7.87
N ILE A 237 -9.30 7.72 7.54
CA ILE A 237 -8.35 8.65 8.16
C ILE A 237 -8.82 10.10 8.00
N LYS A 238 -9.26 10.48 6.80
CA LYS A 238 -9.74 11.84 6.54
C LYS A 238 -10.97 12.18 7.37
N GLN A 239 -11.97 11.31 7.34
CA GLN A 239 -13.20 11.51 8.09
C GLN A 239 -12.90 11.67 9.58
N LYS A 240 -12.03 10.83 10.13
CA LYS A 240 -11.65 10.91 11.55
C LYS A 240 -10.96 12.23 11.92
N ILE A 241 -10.11 12.76 11.03
CA ILE A 241 -9.46 14.07 11.22
C ILE A 241 -10.49 15.22 11.10
N GLU A 242 -11.43 15.11 10.16
CA GLU A 242 -12.52 16.09 9.97
C GLU A 242 -13.50 16.10 11.14
N ASP A 243 -13.85 14.93 11.67
CA ASP A 243 -14.72 14.76 12.84
C ASP A 243 -14.08 15.32 14.12
N ALA A 244 -12.76 15.30 14.21
CA ALA A 244 -11.99 15.98 15.27
C ALA A 244 -11.95 17.52 15.10
N GLY A 245 -12.57 18.06 14.05
CA GLY A 245 -12.63 19.50 13.78
C GLY A 245 -11.42 20.08 13.04
N HIS A 246 -10.60 19.22 12.42
CA HIS A 246 -9.41 19.64 11.68
C HIS A 246 -9.59 19.49 10.17
N SER A 247 -8.86 20.31 9.41
CA SER A 247 -8.92 20.30 7.95
C SER A 247 -7.86 19.38 7.34
N ILE A 248 -8.25 18.57 6.35
CA ILE A 248 -7.33 17.66 5.65
C ILE A 248 -7.47 17.71 4.13
N GLY A 249 -6.34 17.91 3.47
CA GLY A 249 -6.24 17.91 2.02
C GLY A 249 -5.78 16.57 1.45
N GLU A 250 -6.09 16.31 0.18
CA GLU A 250 -5.65 15.10 -0.50
C GLU A 250 -4.94 15.41 -1.83
N ILE A 251 -3.68 14.98 -1.95
CA ILE A 251 -2.81 15.13 -3.12
C ILE A 251 -2.56 13.73 -3.72
N THR A 252 -3.64 13.05 -4.13
CA THR A 252 -3.54 11.79 -4.87
C THR A 252 -4.18 11.89 -6.25
N GLY A 253 -4.04 10.83 -7.05
CA GLY A 253 -4.69 10.72 -8.35
C GLY A 253 -6.12 10.20 -8.31
N ARG A 254 -6.63 9.77 -7.15
CA ARG A 254 -7.92 9.06 -7.09
C ARG A 254 -9.12 9.99 -7.26
N THR A 255 -10.22 9.43 -7.75
CA THR A 255 -11.49 10.10 -8.07
C THR A 255 -12.60 9.54 -7.21
N HIS A 256 -12.74 8.21 -7.19
CA HIS A 256 -13.77 7.53 -6.41
C HIS A 256 -13.39 7.51 -4.94
N VAL A 257 -14.29 8.00 -4.08
CA VAL A 257 -14.10 8.08 -2.63
C VAL A 257 -15.36 7.61 -1.91
N LEU A 258 -15.21 7.21 -0.67
CA LEU A 258 -16.30 6.80 0.21
C LEU A 258 -16.38 7.76 1.38
N LYS A 259 -17.59 8.09 1.85
CA LYS A 259 -17.79 8.84 3.07
C LYS A 259 -18.38 7.92 4.13
N TYR A 260 -17.72 7.84 5.27
CA TYR A 260 -18.24 7.18 6.47
C TYR A 260 -19.06 8.23 7.22
N GLY A 261 -20.35 7.99 7.45
CA GLY A 261 -21.21 8.90 8.21
C GLY A 261 -21.00 8.78 9.73
N SER A 262 -20.47 7.65 10.21
CA SER A 262 -20.15 7.41 11.61
C SER A 262 -19.14 6.25 11.80
N ALA A 263 -18.71 5.97 13.04
CA ALA A 263 -17.98 4.74 13.34
C ALA A 263 -18.87 3.48 13.22
N GLU A 264 -20.19 3.62 13.39
CA GLU A 264 -21.18 2.54 13.24
C GLU A 264 -21.39 2.16 11.76
N ASP A 265 -21.12 3.10 10.84
CA ASP A 265 -21.15 2.90 9.40
C ASP A 265 -20.06 1.93 8.94
N LEU A 266 -18.88 1.96 9.58
CA LEU A 266 -17.83 0.98 9.34
C LEU A 266 -18.29 -0.45 9.72
N ALA A 267 -18.98 -0.59 10.85
CA ALA A 267 -19.49 -1.87 11.33
C ALA A 267 -20.65 -2.40 10.47
N SER A 268 -21.53 -1.53 10.01
CA SER A 268 -22.66 -1.89 9.14
C SER A 268 -22.27 -2.07 7.66
N GLY A 269 -21.12 -1.52 7.26
CA GLY A 269 -20.66 -1.47 5.88
C GLY A 269 -21.43 -0.47 5.01
N VAL A 270 -22.27 0.39 5.58
CA VAL A 270 -23.03 1.41 4.84
C VAL A 270 -22.16 2.66 4.72
N VAL A 271 -21.88 3.10 3.50
CA VAL A 271 -21.07 4.30 3.21
C VAL A 271 -21.67 5.08 2.06
N THR A 272 -21.51 6.40 2.06
CA THR A 272 -21.97 7.23 0.94
C THR A 272 -20.92 7.27 -0.16
N TYR A 273 -21.29 6.90 -1.38
CA TYR A 273 -20.39 6.96 -2.53
C TYR A 273 -20.24 8.40 -3.04
N GLN A 274 -19.00 8.84 -3.26
CA GLN A 274 -18.69 10.18 -3.73
C GLN A 274 -17.58 10.18 -4.79
N THR A 275 -17.45 11.31 -5.48
CA THR A 275 -16.32 11.57 -6.38
C THR A 275 -15.62 12.86 -6.00
N ARG A 276 -14.29 12.85 -6.06
CA ARG A 276 -13.46 14.05 -5.89
C ARG A 276 -12.97 14.57 -7.23
N GLU A 277 -12.86 15.88 -7.36
CA GLU A 277 -12.09 16.49 -8.44
C GLU A 277 -10.61 16.08 -8.38
N ARG A 278 -10.03 15.89 -9.57
CA ARG A 278 -8.62 15.56 -9.74
C ARG A 278 -8.01 16.46 -10.80
N GLY A 279 -6.71 16.67 -10.68
CA GLY A 279 -5.95 17.44 -11.67
C GLY A 279 -4.77 18.15 -11.05
N THR A 280 -3.89 18.65 -11.89
CA THR A 280 -2.70 19.40 -11.47
C THR A 280 -3.10 20.68 -10.71
N ALA A 281 -4.20 21.33 -11.10
CA ALA A 281 -4.71 22.54 -10.45
C ALA A 281 -5.16 22.26 -9.01
N GLN A 282 -6.01 21.25 -8.80
CA GLN A 282 -6.50 20.86 -7.48
C GLN A 282 -5.34 20.43 -6.56
N LYS A 283 -4.38 19.64 -7.08
CA LYS A 283 -3.18 19.26 -6.32
C LYS A 283 -2.38 20.48 -5.88
N LYS A 284 -2.21 21.47 -6.77
CA LYS A 284 -1.50 22.71 -6.47
C LYS A 284 -2.25 23.54 -5.42
N GLN A 285 -3.58 23.64 -5.53
CA GLN A 285 -4.41 24.34 -4.57
C GLN A 285 -4.27 23.73 -3.17
N VAL A 286 -4.42 22.41 -3.03
CA VAL A 286 -4.26 21.73 -1.74
C VAL A 286 -2.86 21.95 -1.14
N MET A 287 -1.81 21.91 -1.99
CA MET A 287 -0.45 22.21 -1.56
C MET A 287 -0.31 23.65 -1.07
N ASP A 288 -0.84 24.62 -1.81
CA ASP A 288 -0.82 26.03 -1.44
C ASP A 288 -1.62 26.27 -0.16
N ASP A 289 -2.76 25.61 0.03
CA ASP A 289 -3.59 25.68 1.23
C ASP A 289 -2.86 25.12 2.44
N PHE A 290 -2.18 23.97 2.29
CA PHE A 290 -1.36 23.39 3.34
C PHE A 290 -0.16 24.28 3.70
N GLN A 291 0.57 24.81 2.72
CA GLN A 291 1.73 25.68 2.98
C GLN A 291 1.35 27.03 3.60
N ASN A 292 0.10 27.46 3.44
CA ASN A 292 -0.39 28.73 3.95
C ASN A 292 -1.36 28.60 5.12
N GLY A 293 -1.46 27.42 5.72
CA GLY A 293 -2.20 27.20 6.97
C GLY A 293 -3.72 27.11 6.83
N ARG A 294 -4.26 27.02 5.62
CA ARG A 294 -5.70 26.79 5.38
C ARG A 294 -6.11 25.32 5.52
N VAL A 295 -5.14 24.42 5.45
CA VAL A 295 -5.31 22.97 5.63
C VAL A 295 -4.32 22.49 6.69
N ASP A 296 -4.77 21.73 7.69
CA ASP A 296 -3.96 21.30 8.84
C ASP A 296 -3.08 20.08 8.51
N ALA A 297 -3.62 19.11 7.78
CA ALA A 297 -2.92 17.90 7.35
C ALA A 297 -3.10 17.61 5.86
N VAL A 298 -2.19 16.82 5.27
CA VAL A 298 -2.36 16.34 3.89
C VAL A 298 -2.08 14.86 3.77
N ILE A 299 -2.90 14.15 2.99
CA ILE A 299 -2.57 12.82 2.46
C ILE A 299 -2.00 12.96 1.06
N THR A 300 -0.93 12.24 0.76
CA THR A 300 -0.30 12.25 -0.56
C THR A 300 0.19 10.86 -0.94
N ASN A 301 0.40 10.67 -2.24
CA ASN A 301 1.15 9.53 -2.77
C ASN A 301 2.44 9.97 -3.47
N SER A 302 3.22 9.00 -4.00
CA SER A 302 4.44 9.27 -4.77
C SER A 302 4.13 9.84 -6.15
N THR A 303 3.36 10.94 -6.22
CA THR A 303 3.14 11.67 -7.47
C THR A 303 4.08 12.87 -7.56
N THR A 304 4.77 12.93 -8.70
CA THR A 304 5.99 13.71 -8.97
C THR A 304 5.82 15.23 -8.83
N GLY A 305 6.85 15.89 -8.26
CA GLY A 305 7.13 17.32 -8.43
C GLY A 305 6.85 18.23 -7.24
N TYR A 306 5.91 17.89 -6.35
CA TYR A 306 5.47 18.82 -5.31
C TYR A 306 6.43 18.95 -4.12
N SER A 307 6.32 20.09 -3.45
CA SER A 307 7.15 20.50 -2.33
C SER A 307 6.22 20.80 -1.15
N LEU A 308 6.46 20.19 0.00
CA LEU A 308 5.64 20.35 1.21
C LEU A 308 6.45 20.85 2.42
N HIS A 309 7.74 21.13 2.22
CA HIS A 309 8.63 21.62 3.28
C HIS A 309 8.20 22.99 3.84
N ALA A 310 8.45 23.19 5.13
CA ALA A 310 8.26 24.46 5.82
C ALA A 310 9.41 25.42 5.49
N SER A 311 9.40 26.03 4.31
CA SER A 311 10.42 26.99 3.90
C SER A 311 10.24 28.35 4.57
N ARG A 312 11.27 29.20 4.54
CA ARG A 312 11.17 30.61 4.98
C ARG A 312 10.21 31.47 4.14
N THR A 313 9.79 30.98 2.96
CA THR A 313 8.96 31.74 2.01
C THR A 313 7.47 31.42 2.11
N VAL A 314 7.08 30.41 2.88
CA VAL A 314 5.67 30.04 3.08
C VAL A 314 5.12 30.64 4.37
N ALA A 315 3.81 30.87 4.44
CA ALA A 315 3.20 31.49 5.61
C ALA A 315 3.14 30.54 6.82
N ASP A 316 2.86 29.25 6.61
CA ASP A 316 2.81 28.24 7.66
C ASP A 316 4.14 27.49 7.76
N GLN A 317 4.94 27.90 8.74
CA GLN A 317 6.29 27.38 8.98
C GLN A 317 6.35 26.34 10.11
N ARG A 318 5.20 25.90 10.64
CA ARG A 318 5.13 24.85 11.67
C ARG A 318 5.83 23.56 11.22
N GLN A 319 6.42 22.84 12.16
CA GLN A 319 7.17 21.61 11.91
C GLN A 319 6.32 20.60 11.12
N ARG A 320 6.90 20.06 10.03
CA ARG A 320 6.25 19.00 9.26
C ARG A 320 6.50 17.66 9.92
N VAL A 321 5.47 16.86 10.09
CA VAL A 321 5.59 15.47 10.55
C VAL A 321 5.09 14.54 9.46
N MET A 322 5.99 13.81 8.81
CA MET A 322 5.62 12.89 7.76
C MET A 322 5.43 11.49 8.33
N TYR A 323 4.19 11.02 8.28
CA TYR A 323 3.82 9.64 8.52
C TYR A 323 3.96 8.86 7.21
N ILE A 324 4.92 7.96 7.14
CA ILE A 324 5.02 6.99 6.05
C ILE A 324 4.13 5.82 6.45
N VAL A 325 2.84 5.94 6.14
CA VAL A 325 1.78 5.04 6.62
C VAL A 325 1.88 3.66 5.96
N GLN A 326 2.16 3.68 4.66
CA GLN A 326 2.46 2.51 3.87
C GLN A 326 3.83 2.77 3.22
N PRO A 327 4.92 2.10 3.65
CA PRO A 327 6.21 2.23 3.01
C PRO A 327 6.25 1.48 1.67
N HIS A 328 7.04 1.97 0.71
CA HIS A 328 7.32 1.26 -0.52
C HIS A 328 8.51 0.31 -0.32
N LEU A 329 8.49 -0.85 -0.97
CA LEU A 329 9.57 -1.85 -0.87
C LEU A 329 10.89 -1.37 -1.46
N ASP A 330 10.82 -0.49 -2.46
CA ASP A 330 11.97 0.26 -3.00
C ASP A 330 12.27 1.49 -2.15
N VAL A 331 13.43 1.47 -1.49
CA VAL A 331 13.97 2.56 -0.68
C VAL A 331 14.10 3.89 -1.45
N ASN A 332 14.34 3.85 -2.76
CA ASN A 332 14.46 5.07 -3.56
C ASN A 332 13.13 5.83 -3.61
N GLN A 333 12.00 5.12 -3.67
CA GLN A 333 10.67 5.73 -3.63
C GLN A 333 10.39 6.37 -2.26
N VAL A 334 10.88 5.75 -1.19
CA VAL A 334 10.78 6.29 0.18
C VAL A 334 11.63 7.57 0.32
N GLU A 335 12.88 7.55 -0.13
CA GLU A 335 13.76 8.73 -0.13
C GLU A 335 13.20 9.88 -0.97
N GLN A 336 12.62 9.58 -2.14
CA GLN A 336 11.94 10.58 -2.96
C GLN A 336 10.73 11.22 -2.26
N SER A 337 10.06 10.46 -1.39
CA SER A 337 8.92 10.93 -0.59
C SER A 337 9.38 11.82 0.56
N ILE A 338 10.44 11.41 1.26
CA ILE A 338 11.11 12.21 2.29
C ILE A 338 11.58 13.56 1.73
N GLY A 339 12.17 13.57 0.52
CA GLY A 339 12.58 14.78 -0.18
C GLY A 339 11.46 15.74 -0.55
N ARG A 340 10.18 15.39 -0.34
CA ARG A 340 9.04 16.30 -0.53
C ARG A 340 8.87 17.24 0.66
N SER A 341 9.11 16.77 1.88
CA SER A 341 9.01 17.56 3.11
C SER A 341 10.38 18.02 3.65
N HIS A 342 11.48 17.38 3.24
CA HIS A 342 12.84 17.76 3.64
C HIS A 342 13.63 18.35 2.47
N ARG A 343 13.70 19.69 2.39
CA ARG A 343 14.38 20.44 1.31
C ARG A 343 15.20 21.63 1.80
N SER A 344 16.15 22.09 1.02
CA SER A 344 16.95 23.30 1.33
C SER A 344 16.04 24.52 1.51
N GLY A 345 16.41 25.42 2.44
CA GLY A 345 15.60 26.59 2.78
C GLY A 345 14.49 26.33 3.81
N GLN A 346 14.42 25.12 4.38
CA GLN A 346 13.53 24.79 5.49
C GLN A 346 13.91 25.54 6.76
N VAL A 347 12.91 25.91 7.55
CA VAL A 347 13.11 26.53 8.87
C VAL A 347 13.85 25.57 9.79
N ASN A 348 14.97 26.03 10.34
CA ASN A 348 15.73 25.35 11.37
C ASN A 348 15.93 26.34 12.53
N PRO A 349 15.18 26.19 13.64
CA PRO A 349 15.30 27.07 14.80
C PRO A 349 16.70 27.12 15.43
N ALA A 350 17.54 26.09 15.21
CA ALA A 350 18.93 26.11 15.69
C ALA A 350 19.85 27.05 14.89
N LEU A 351 19.47 27.39 13.65
CA LEU A 351 20.27 28.22 12.74
C LEU A 351 19.61 29.56 12.40
N HIS A 352 18.28 29.62 12.46
CA HIS A 352 17.51 30.78 12.02
C HIS A 352 16.87 31.46 13.24
N PRO A 353 17.08 32.78 13.46
CA PRO A 353 16.39 33.50 14.52
C PRO A 353 14.87 33.55 14.25
N PRO A 354 14.03 33.70 15.29
CA PRO A 354 12.59 33.86 15.14
C PRO A 354 12.24 35.15 14.40
N ASP A 355 11.11 35.13 13.68
CA ASP A 355 10.59 36.32 12.98
C ASP A 355 9.92 37.29 13.97
N LYS A 356 9.29 36.74 15.01
CA LYS A 356 8.57 37.47 16.06
C LYS A 356 8.37 36.58 17.29
N LEU A 357 7.86 37.18 18.36
CA LEU A 357 7.31 36.45 19.51
C LEU A 357 5.79 36.37 19.36
N ASP A 358 5.19 35.28 19.85
CA ASP A 358 3.72 35.18 19.95
C ASP A 358 3.18 35.92 21.19
N GLU A 359 1.86 35.86 21.41
CA GLU A 359 1.19 36.49 22.56
C GLU A 359 1.69 35.97 23.91
N GLY A 360 2.19 34.73 23.96
CA GLY A 360 2.80 34.10 25.13
C GLY A 360 4.30 34.37 25.27
N GLY A 361 4.89 35.18 24.39
CA GLY A 361 6.32 35.48 24.38
C GLY A 361 7.20 34.36 23.81
N GLN A 362 6.61 33.34 23.18
CA GLN A 362 7.35 32.23 22.60
C GLN A 362 7.87 32.59 21.19
N PRO A 363 9.06 32.11 20.80
CA PRO A 363 9.60 32.29 19.44
C PRO A 363 8.67 31.73 18.36
N MET A 364 8.41 32.53 17.32
CA MET A 364 7.56 32.16 16.19
C MET A 364 8.25 32.47 14.86
N TRP A 365 8.01 31.58 13.89
CA TRP A 365 8.42 31.72 12.49
C TRP A 365 7.19 31.73 11.59
N GLY A 366 7.17 32.59 10.58
CA GLY A 366 6.00 32.76 9.72
C GLY A 366 4.79 33.37 10.43
N GLN A 367 3.59 32.99 9.99
CA GLN A 367 2.34 33.63 10.40
C GLN A 367 1.60 32.93 11.55
N TYR A 368 1.79 31.62 11.70
CA TYR A 368 1.01 30.77 12.60
C TYR A 368 1.85 30.28 13.77
N SER A 369 1.33 30.40 15.00
CA SER A 369 1.93 29.82 16.20
C SER A 369 1.89 28.29 16.17
N GLY A 370 2.85 27.65 16.83
CA GLY A 370 2.90 26.20 16.95
C GLY A 370 4.30 25.71 17.28
N THR A 371 4.56 24.45 16.93
CA THR A 371 5.87 23.84 17.10
C THR A 371 6.70 24.04 15.83
N PHE A 372 7.96 24.45 15.97
CA PHE A 372 8.87 24.73 14.84
C PHE A 372 10.10 23.84 14.91
N GLY A 373 10.59 23.40 13.75
CA GLY A 373 11.71 22.48 13.68
C GLY A 373 11.97 21.95 12.28
N LEU A 374 13.09 21.24 12.16
CA LEU A 374 13.33 20.33 11.05
C LEU A 374 12.24 19.25 11.00
N PRO A 375 11.98 18.64 9.83
CA PRO A 375 10.86 17.72 9.70
C PRO A 375 11.11 16.46 10.54
N ALA A 376 10.03 15.88 11.06
CA ALA A 376 10.06 14.58 11.71
C ALA A 376 9.46 13.52 10.77
N PHE A 377 10.05 12.32 10.78
CA PHE A 377 9.61 11.19 9.97
C PHE A 377 9.24 10.01 10.85
N LYS A 378 8.04 9.48 10.64
CA LYS A 378 7.48 8.34 11.38
C LYS A 378 7.15 7.24 10.38
N LEU A 379 7.92 6.14 10.38
CA LEU A 379 7.56 4.92 9.66
C LEU A 379 6.48 4.19 10.47
N VAL A 380 5.26 4.13 9.94
CA VAL A 380 4.13 3.55 10.67
C VAL A 380 4.08 2.04 10.48
N VAL A 381 4.01 1.31 11.58
CA VAL A 381 4.02 -0.16 11.59
C VAL A 381 2.92 -0.67 12.51
N GLY A 382 2.18 -1.67 12.06
CA GLY A 382 1.24 -2.38 12.92
C GLY A 382 2.04 -3.19 13.93
N GLN A 383 1.81 -2.90 15.21
CA GLN A 383 2.45 -3.60 16.30
C GLN A 383 2.12 -5.08 16.21
N ASP A 384 3.11 -5.94 16.39
CA ASP A 384 2.94 -7.39 16.36
C ASP A 384 2.41 -7.91 15.00
N LEU A 385 2.63 -7.17 13.91
CA LEU A 385 2.47 -7.64 12.52
C LEU A 385 3.85 -7.99 11.92
N PRO A 386 4.27 -9.26 11.94
CA PRO A 386 5.62 -9.65 11.52
C PRO A 386 5.96 -9.28 10.08
N THR A 387 4.98 -9.32 9.18
CA THR A 387 5.15 -8.97 7.76
C THR A 387 5.55 -7.51 7.58
N GLU A 388 4.93 -6.58 8.31
CA GLU A 388 5.30 -5.16 8.27
C GLU A 388 6.59 -4.88 9.04
N GLU A 389 6.75 -5.44 10.25
CA GLU A 389 7.96 -5.24 11.04
C GLU A 389 9.22 -5.67 10.28
N ARG A 390 9.17 -6.84 9.62
CA ARG A 390 10.27 -7.34 8.78
C ARG A 390 10.52 -6.42 7.59
N ALA A 391 9.48 -6.01 6.87
CA ALA A 391 9.62 -5.13 5.70
C ALA A 391 10.24 -3.78 6.09
N VAL A 392 9.84 -3.22 7.23
CA VAL A 392 10.36 -1.96 7.76
C VAL A 392 11.79 -2.11 8.24
N ALA A 393 12.15 -3.21 8.92
CA ALA A 393 13.54 -3.48 9.31
C ALA A 393 14.46 -3.57 8.08
N ILE A 394 14.04 -4.28 7.03
CA ILE A 394 14.77 -4.34 5.74
C ILE A 394 14.93 -2.93 5.15
N LEU A 395 13.85 -2.15 5.13
CA LEU A 395 13.86 -0.79 4.60
C LEU A 395 14.82 0.11 5.39
N MET A 396 14.76 0.09 6.72
CA MET A 396 15.66 0.88 7.58
C MET A 396 17.12 0.48 7.41
N LYS A 397 17.42 -0.82 7.30
CA LYS A 397 18.77 -1.31 7.02
C LYS A 397 19.28 -0.81 5.66
N LYS A 398 18.43 -0.80 4.63
CA LYS A 398 18.75 -0.23 3.31
C LYS A 398 18.95 1.28 3.37
N MET A 399 18.08 2.02 4.05
CA MET A 399 18.21 3.47 4.25
C MET A 399 19.50 3.84 4.98
N SER A 400 19.84 3.08 6.02
CA SER A 400 21.08 3.27 6.78
C SER A 400 22.31 3.00 5.92
N HIS A 401 22.36 1.90 5.14
CA HIS A 401 23.48 1.64 4.24
C HIS A 401 23.61 2.71 3.16
N LEU A 402 22.49 3.15 2.58
CA LEU A 402 22.48 4.18 1.54
C LEU A 402 23.13 5.48 2.04
N LYS A 403 22.95 5.81 3.33
CA LYS A 403 23.45 7.04 3.95
C LYS A 403 24.82 6.87 4.62
N ALA A 404 25.14 5.70 5.16
CA ALA A 404 26.45 5.39 5.72
C ALA A 404 27.57 5.40 4.67
N ASN A 405 27.26 5.07 3.41
CA ASN A 405 28.22 5.14 2.31
C ASN A 405 28.54 6.58 1.86
N THR A 406 27.82 7.59 2.33
CA THR A 406 27.97 8.98 1.88
C THR A 406 28.23 9.99 3.00
N THR A 407 27.81 9.72 4.23
CA THR A 407 28.18 10.53 5.41
C THR A 407 29.12 9.72 6.31
N GLY A 408 30.35 10.18 6.52
CA GLY A 408 31.37 9.52 7.35
C GLY A 408 31.04 9.42 8.86
N ASN A 409 29.77 9.53 9.23
CA ASN A 409 29.28 9.37 10.58
C ASN A 409 28.12 8.37 10.57
N SER A 410 28.40 7.14 11.02
CA SER A 410 27.49 5.98 11.00
C SER A 410 26.58 5.89 12.21
N SER A 411 26.50 6.93 13.04
CA SER A 411 25.85 6.85 14.35
C SER A 411 24.48 7.56 14.36
N SER A 412 23.43 6.79 14.66
CA SER A 412 22.18 7.17 15.34
C SER A 412 20.97 7.74 14.58
N SER A 413 21.05 8.18 13.32
CA SER A 413 19.92 8.94 12.72
C SER A 413 18.66 8.13 12.36
N PHE A 414 18.62 6.81 12.55
CA PHE A 414 17.52 5.95 12.09
C PHE A 414 16.84 5.09 13.16
N GLY A 415 17.20 5.22 14.44
CA GLY A 415 16.53 4.46 15.49
C GLY A 415 16.56 2.93 15.31
N LEU A 416 17.56 2.40 14.60
CA LEU A 416 17.71 0.95 14.33
C LEU A 416 17.77 0.09 15.60
N ALA A 417 18.02 0.69 16.77
CA ALA A 417 18.08 0.00 18.06
C ALA A 417 16.74 -0.61 18.48
N ASP A 418 15.61 -0.05 18.04
CA ASP A 418 14.27 -0.45 18.52
C ASP A 418 13.57 -1.49 17.62
N MET A 419 14.23 -1.91 16.53
CA MET A 419 13.72 -2.94 15.62
C MET A 419 14.57 -4.21 15.72
N PRO A 420 13.96 -5.40 15.89
CA PRO A 420 14.69 -6.66 15.80
C PRO A 420 15.43 -6.77 14.45
N ASP A 421 16.70 -7.18 14.46
CA ASP A 421 17.41 -7.48 13.21
C ASP A 421 16.97 -8.85 12.69
N PHE A 422 15.90 -8.86 11.91
CA PHE A 422 15.36 -10.07 11.27
C PHE A 422 16.31 -10.70 10.23
N ILE A 423 17.46 -10.09 9.95
CA ILE A 423 18.42 -10.56 8.93
C ILE A 423 19.79 -10.80 9.58
N ASN A 424 19.80 -11.11 10.87
CA ASN A 424 21.04 -11.47 11.55
C ASN A 424 21.34 -12.97 11.35
N ASP A 425 22.59 -13.30 11.07
CA ASP A 425 23.00 -14.66 10.74
C ASP A 425 22.74 -15.64 11.90
N TYR A 426 22.84 -15.18 13.15
CA TYR A 426 22.58 -15.99 14.35
C TYR A 426 21.10 -16.38 14.50
N GLY A 427 20.18 -15.49 14.12
CA GLY A 427 18.74 -15.74 14.14
C GLY A 427 18.35 -16.77 13.10
N ASN A 428 18.98 -16.72 11.92
CA ASN A 428 18.84 -17.76 10.90
C ASN A 428 19.36 -19.11 11.42
N GLU A 429 20.51 -19.13 12.08
CA GLU A 429 21.07 -20.35 12.69
C GLU A 429 20.16 -20.93 13.79
N VAL A 430 19.58 -20.09 14.65
CA VAL A 430 18.63 -20.54 15.68
C VAL A 430 17.34 -21.05 15.06
N ALA A 431 16.77 -20.36 14.07
CA ALA A 431 15.59 -20.82 13.35
C ALA A 431 15.84 -22.16 12.66
N GLN A 432 17.01 -22.31 12.04
CA GLN A 432 17.43 -23.56 11.43
C GLN A 432 17.55 -24.69 12.45
N ASN A 433 18.26 -24.47 13.55
CA ASN A 433 18.42 -25.43 14.64
C ASN A 433 17.07 -25.84 15.24
N LEU A 434 16.13 -24.89 15.37
CA LEU A 434 14.78 -25.16 15.85
C LEU A 434 14.02 -26.09 14.90
N MET A 435 14.13 -25.88 13.58
CA MET A 435 13.51 -26.73 12.57
C MET A 435 14.15 -28.13 12.51
N GLU A 436 15.48 -28.22 12.66
CA GLU A 436 16.18 -29.51 12.76
C GLU A 436 15.76 -30.30 14.00
N GLN A 437 15.54 -29.61 15.13
CA GLN A 437 15.19 -30.24 16.40
C GLN A 437 13.70 -30.57 16.52
N ASN A 438 12.84 -29.97 15.68
CA ASN A 438 11.40 -30.19 15.69
C ASN A 438 10.90 -30.57 14.29
N PRO A 439 11.10 -31.83 13.85
CA PRO A 439 10.69 -32.28 12.53
C PRO A 439 9.19 -32.11 12.26
N ASP A 440 8.36 -32.31 13.29
CA ASP A 440 6.91 -32.15 13.20
C ASP A 440 6.53 -30.68 12.90
N LEU A 441 7.16 -29.72 13.60
CA LEU A 441 6.99 -28.29 13.34
C LEU A 441 7.45 -27.91 11.92
N HIS A 442 8.52 -28.54 11.45
CA HIS A 442 9.07 -28.30 10.12
C HIS A 442 8.16 -28.81 9.01
N GLU A 443 7.50 -29.95 9.23
CA GLU A 443 6.53 -30.54 8.30
C GLU A 443 5.20 -29.77 8.28
N ASP A 444 4.79 -29.21 9.42
CA ASP A 444 3.60 -28.36 9.55
C ASP A 444 3.74 -26.98 8.86
N LEU A 445 4.94 -26.59 8.44
CA LEU A 445 5.15 -25.36 7.66
C LEU A 445 4.84 -25.59 6.18
N ASP A 446 4.01 -24.70 5.60
CA ASP A 446 3.62 -24.72 4.17
C ASP A 446 4.83 -24.76 3.19
N PHE A 447 6.04 -24.38 3.64
CA PHE A 447 7.30 -24.41 2.89
C PHE A 447 8.46 -24.97 3.72
N SER A 448 8.48 -26.28 3.97
CA SER A 448 9.60 -26.95 4.64
C SER A 448 10.92 -26.81 3.85
N LEU A 449 12.03 -26.58 4.56
CA LEU A 449 13.38 -26.57 3.97
C LEU A 449 13.67 -27.93 3.33
N SER A 450 14.03 -27.93 2.05
CA SER A 450 14.25 -29.14 1.26
C SER A 450 15.57 -29.83 1.65
N GLY A 451 15.47 -30.93 2.40
CA GLY A 451 16.53 -31.93 2.60
C GLY A 451 17.82 -31.46 3.33
N VAL A 452 18.77 -32.40 3.48
CA VAL A 452 20.02 -32.26 4.26
C VAL A 452 20.95 -31.13 3.76
N ASP A 453 20.73 -30.60 2.56
CA ASP A 453 21.49 -29.48 2.00
C ASP A 453 20.82 -28.11 2.20
N GLY A 454 19.50 -28.05 2.48
CA GLY A 454 18.79 -26.82 2.86
C GLY A 454 19.21 -26.28 4.23
N PHE A 455 19.64 -27.18 5.11
CA PHE A 455 20.21 -26.90 6.43
C PHE A 455 21.72 -26.60 6.40
N LYS A 456 22.40 -26.64 5.26
CA LYS A 456 23.84 -26.31 5.19
C LYS A 456 24.14 -24.92 4.65
N ASN A 457 23.10 -24.21 4.21
CA ASN A 457 23.23 -22.89 3.65
C ASN A 457 22.28 -21.92 4.38
N PRO A 458 22.80 -21.01 5.22
CA PRO A 458 22.00 -19.96 5.85
C PRO A 458 21.22 -19.08 4.85
N GLN A 459 21.64 -19.04 3.58
CA GLN A 459 20.93 -18.36 2.48
C GLN A 459 19.79 -19.18 1.88
N ALA A 460 19.67 -20.48 2.15
CA ALA A 460 18.55 -21.32 1.68
C ALA A 460 17.23 -20.96 2.39
N ILE A 461 17.29 -20.45 3.62
CA ILE A 461 16.15 -19.84 4.31
C ILE A 461 15.67 -18.59 3.54
N VAL A 462 16.59 -17.83 2.94
CA VAL A 462 16.25 -16.66 2.12
C VAL A 462 15.59 -17.07 0.79
N GLY A 463 15.99 -18.22 0.22
CA GLY A 463 15.42 -18.77 -1.02
C GLY A 463 14.02 -19.36 -0.86
N SER A 464 13.76 -20.04 0.26
CA SER A 464 12.42 -20.55 0.62
C SER A 464 11.49 -19.44 1.10
N ALA A 465 11.99 -18.48 1.89
CA ALA A 465 11.25 -17.28 2.29
C ALA A 465 11.01 -16.28 1.16
N GLY A 466 11.71 -16.38 0.03
CA GLY A 466 11.46 -15.58 -1.18
C GLY A 466 10.23 -16.02 -1.98
N VAL A 467 9.69 -17.20 -1.66
CA VAL A 467 8.40 -17.70 -2.20
C VAL A 467 7.26 -17.41 -1.20
N ALA A 468 7.59 -17.17 0.07
CA ALA A 468 6.65 -16.95 1.16
C ALA A 468 6.82 -15.57 1.83
N VAL A 469 6.86 -14.49 1.04
CA VAL A 469 6.44 -13.12 1.46
C VAL A 469 5.99 -12.40 0.22
#